data_AF-A0A0N1EJC7-F1
#
_entry.id   AF-A0A0N1EJC7-F1
#
_cell.length_a   1.000
_cell.length_b   1.000
_cell.length_c   1.000
_cell.angle_alpha   90.00
_cell.angle_beta   90.00
_cell.angle_gamma   90.00
#
_symmetry.space_group_name_H-M   'P 1'
#
loop_
_entity.id
_entity.type
_entity.pdbx_description
1 polymer ?
#
loop_
_entity_poly.entity_id
_entity_poly.type
_entity_poly.pdbx_seq_one_letter_code
_entity_poly.pdbx_strand_id
1 'polypeptide(L)'
;MNNANTGEKGWITVNTAGDMIFGPASIERLRITAAGIIQDASALELGYKDVPQNAKTAAYTLVLADRGKHISITTGGIVIPANASVAFPIGSTIVIYNNSATAQTISITTDTLRQAGTANTGSRTLDGYGLATLVKVAATTWVITGAGLN
;
A
#
# COMPACT_ATOMS: atom_id res chain seq x y z
N MET A 1 -9.07 -18.19 50.87
CA MET A 1 -10.40 -17.64 50.55
C MET A 1 -10.54 -17.69 49.05
N ASN A 2 -11.54 -18.44 48.57
CA ASN A 2 -11.87 -18.59 47.15
C ASN A 2 -12.27 -17.23 46.59
N ASN A 3 -11.69 -16.79 45.48
CA ASN A 3 -12.34 -15.77 44.67
C ASN A 3 -13.23 -16.46 43.65
N ALA A 4 -14.46 -16.74 44.07
CA ALA A 4 -15.53 -17.17 43.20
C ALA A 4 -16.03 -15.96 42.40
N ASN A 5 -15.68 -15.86 41.12
CA ASN A 5 -16.39 -14.96 40.22
C ASN A 5 -17.60 -15.69 39.62
N THR A 6 -18.66 -15.73 40.41
CA THR A 6 -20.04 -15.85 39.93
C THR A 6 -20.57 -14.45 39.65
N GLY A 7 -20.84 -14.08 38.39
CA GLY A 7 -21.94 -13.14 38.13
C GLY A 7 -21.79 -11.94 37.20
N GLU A 8 -20.79 -11.80 36.32
CA GLU A 8 -20.83 -10.72 35.31
C GLU A 8 -20.82 -11.28 33.89
N LYS A 9 -22.01 -11.46 33.30
CA LYS A 9 -22.16 -11.55 31.83
C LYS A 9 -22.04 -10.13 31.23
N GLY A 10 -20.95 -9.43 31.53
CA GLY A 10 -20.60 -8.19 30.88
C GLY A 10 -20.02 -8.51 29.52
N TRP A 11 -20.77 -8.26 28.45
CA TRP A 11 -20.36 -8.52 27.06
C TRP A 11 -19.12 -7.72 26.64
N ILE A 12 -18.67 -6.81 27.49
CA ILE A 12 -17.43 -6.05 27.35
C ILE A 12 -16.72 -6.14 28.70
N THR A 13 -15.52 -6.68 28.71
CA THR A 13 -14.65 -6.72 29.88
C THR A 13 -13.37 -5.97 29.55
N VAL A 14 -12.84 -5.21 30.50
CA VAL A 14 -11.45 -4.75 30.42
C VAL A 14 -10.62 -5.74 31.21
N ASN A 15 -9.71 -6.44 30.54
CA ASN A 15 -8.84 -7.38 31.24
C ASN A 15 -7.78 -6.61 32.07
N THR A 16 -7.06 -7.32 32.92
CA THR A 16 -5.96 -6.71 33.71
C THR A 16 -4.84 -6.13 32.87
N ALA A 17 -4.75 -6.50 31.59
CA ALA A 17 -3.83 -5.95 30.61
C ALA A 17 -4.35 -4.65 29.95
N GLY A 18 -5.57 -4.20 30.26
CA GLY A 18 -6.17 -2.98 29.72
C GLY A 18 -6.82 -3.16 28.35
N ASP A 19 -6.96 -4.40 27.85
CA ASP A 19 -7.64 -4.69 26.60
C ASP A 19 -9.15 -4.70 26.80
N MET A 20 -9.87 -4.21 25.79
CA MET A 20 -11.33 -4.31 25.74
C MET A 20 -11.71 -5.60 25.00
N ILE A 21 -12.30 -6.55 25.73
CA ILE A 21 -12.72 -7.86 25.23
C ILE A 21 -14.23 -7.86 25.04
N PHE A 22 -14.69 -8.24 23.85
CA PHE A 22 -16.11 -8.35 23.52
C PHE A 22 -16.51 -9.83 23.47
N GLY A 23 -17.31 -10.27 24.44
CA GLY A 23 -17.75 -11.65 24.58
C GLY A 23 -18.10 -12.04 26.02
N PRO A 24 -18.77 -13.18 26.25
CA PRO A 24 -18.97 -13.70 27.60
C PRO A 24 -17.62 -14.09 28.22
N ALA A 25 -17.54 -14.12 29.56
CA ALA A 25 -16.31 -14.31 30.35
C ALA A 25 -15.41 -15.51 29.98
N SER A 26 -15.89 -16.45 29.16
CA SER A 26 -15.16 -17.65 28.72
C SER A 26 -14.99 -17.78 27.19
N ILE A 27 -15.45 -16.81 26.39
CA ILE A 27 -15.27 -16.81 24.92
C ILE A 27 -14.99 -15.37 24.46
N GLU A 28 -13.76 -15.09 24.06
CA GLU A 28 -13.39 -13.87 23.32
C GLU A 28 -13.95 -13.97 21.90
N ARG A 29 -14.54 -12.88 21.38
CA ARG A 29 -14.99 -12.81 19.97
C ARG A 29 -14.31 -11.72 19.16
N LEU A 30 -14.01 -10.60 19.81
CA LEU A 30 -13.29 -9.46 19.26
C LEU A 30 -12.52 -8.80 20.40
N ARG A 31 -11.30 -8.36 20.14
CA ARG A 31 -10.45 -7.66 21.10
C ARG A 31 -9.90 -6.39 20.49
N ILE A 32 -10.09 -5.28 21.20
CA ILE A 32 -9.32 -4.07 20.99
C ILE A 32 -8.24 -4.09 22.04
N THR A 33 -7.02 -4.35 21.59
CA THR A 33 -5.87 -4.42 22.49
C THR A 33 -5.58 -3.05 23.08
N ALA A 34 -4.86 -2.99 24.20
CA ALA A 34 -4.34 -1.74 24.77
C ALA A 34 -3.44 -0.95 23.78
N ALA A 35 -2.95 -1.62 22.73
CA ALA A 35 -2.19 -1.03 21.63
C ALA A 35 -3.05 -0.47 20.47
N GLY A 36 -4.39 -0.57 20.54
CA GLY A 36 -5.31 -0.04 19.53
C GLY A 36 -5.54 -0.96 18.31
N ILE A 37 -5.00 -2.17 18.33
CA ILE A 37 -5.23 -3.19 17.29
C ILE A 37 -6.56 -3.88 17.53
N ILE A 38 -7.32 -4.11 16.45
CA ILE A 38 -8.59 -4.83 16.46
C ILE A 38 -8.34 -6.26 15.97
N GLN A 39 -8.74 -7.28 16.73
CA GLN A 39 -8.52 -8.69 16.40
C GLN A 39 -9.76 -9.54 16.67
N ASP A 40 -9.94 -10.64 15.95
CA ASP A 40 -11.02 -11.61 16.24
C ASP A 40 -10.70 -12.54 17.43
N ALA A 41 -11.61 -13.46 17.73
CA ALA A 41 -11.51 -14.50 18.77
C ALA A 41 -10.24 -15.36 18.71
N SER A 42 -9.67 -15.50 17.52
CA SER A 42 -8.47 -16.28 17.22
C SER A 42 -7.23 -15.40 17.11
N ALA A 43 -7.35 -14.12 17.47
CA ALA A 43 -6.35 -13.07 17.35
C ALA A 43 -5.99 -12.67 15.89
N LEU A 44 -6.87 -12.88 14.91
CA LEU A 44 -6.66 -12.41 13.53
C LEU A 44 -6.79 -10.88 13.46
N GLU A 45 -5.74 -10.19 13.00
CA GLU A 45 -5.75 -8.73 12.85
C GLU A 45 -6.76 -8.27 11.79
N LEU A 46 -7.75 -7.55 12.29
CA LEU A 46 -8.66 -6.76 11.49
C LEU A 46 -7.93 -5.44 11.17
N GLY A 47 -7.04 -5.52 10.17
CA GLY A 47 -6.08 -4.45 9.84
C GLY A 47 -6.37 -3.70 8.54
N TYR A 48 -5.41 -2.85 8.15
CA TYR A 48 -5.46 -1.93 7.00
C TYR A 48 -5.40 -2.68 5.67
N LYS A 49 -6.41 -2.44 4.82
CA LYS A 49 -6.67 -3.21 3.60
C LYS A 49 -6.47 -2.39 2.33
N ASP A 50 -5.95 -1.18 2.48
CA ASP A 50 -5.94 -0.19 1.41
C ASP A 50 -4.50 0.10 0.96
N VAL A 51 -4.42 0.80 -0.16
CA VAL A 51 -3.21 1.45 -0.64
C VAL A 51 -3.44 2.95 -0.51
N PRO A 52 -2.66 3.68 0.32
CA PRO A 52 -2.89 5.11 0.51
C PRO A 52 -2.76 5.87 -0.81
N GLN A 53 -3.72 6.74 -1.11
CA GLN A 53 -3.68 7.56 -2.32
C GLN A 53 -2.79 8.80 -2.11
N ASN A 54 -1.95 9.09 -3.10
CA ASN A 54 -1.23 10.35 -3.25
C ASN A 54 -1.65 11.01 -4.59
N ALA A 55 -2.58 11.97 -4.54
CA ALA A 55 -3.11 12.63 -5.73
C ALA A 55 -2.14 13.68 -6.30
N LYS A 56 -2.02 13.75 -7.63
CA LYS A 56 -1.16 14.70 -8.36
C LYS A 56 -1.89 15.32 -9.53
N THR A 57 -1.76 16.63 -9.67
CA THR A 57 -2.41 17.43 -10.72
C THR A 57 -1.40 18.14 -11.63
N ALA A 58 -0.14 17.73 -11.55
CA ALA A 58 0.97 18.23 -12.34
C ALA A 58 2.05 17.14 -12.44
N ALA A 59 3.06 17.39 -13.28
CA ALA A 59 4.21 16.51 -13.43
C ALA A 59 4.83 16.20 -12.06
N TYR A 60 5.12 14.92 -11.81
CA TYR A 60 5.57 14.47 -10.50
C TYR A 60 6.75 13.51 -10.58
N THR A 61 7.81 13.82 -9.84
CA THR A 61 8.94 12.90 -9.62
C THR A 61 8.69 12.10 -8.35
N LEU A 62 8.77 10.77 -8.47
CA LEU A 62 8.56 9.87 -7.34
C LEU A 62 9.59 10.11 -6.24
N VAL A 63 9.16 10.00 -4.99
CA VAL A 63 10.01 10.11 -3.80
C VAL A 63 9.91 8.87 -2.92
N LEU A 64 10.86 8.68 -2.00
CA LEU A 64 10.89 7.51 -1.12
C LEU A 64 9.58 7.31 -0.31
N ALA A 65 8.85 8.39 -0.02
CA ALA A 65 7.59 8.35 0.71
C ALA A 65 6.39 7.82 -0.10
N ASP A 66 6.55 7.56 -1.40
CA ASP A 66 5.52 7.00 -2.28
C ASP A 66 5.47 5.47 -2.26
N ARG A 67 6.48 4.84 -1.65
CA ARG A 67 6.55 3.38 -1.53
C ARG A 67 5.32 2.85 -0.79
N GLY A 68 4.66 1.85 -1.38
CA GLY A 68 3.45 1.25 -0.83
C GLY A 68 2.17 2.09 -1.03
N LYS A 69 2.23 3.16 -1.83
CA LYS A 69 1.10 4.03 -2.16
C LYS A 69 0.69 3.87 -3.62
N HIS A 70 -0.47 4.44 -3.95
CA HIS A 70 -0.82 4.69 -5.33
C HIS A 70 -0.78 6.18 -5.63
N ILE A 71 -0.18 6.52 -6.76
CA ILE A 71 -0.22 7.86 -7.32
C ILE A 71 -1.43 7.94 -8.24
N SER A 72 -2.34 8.87 -7.96
CA SER A 72 -3.46 9.20 -8.85
C SER A 72 -3.11 10.49 -9.56
N ILE A 73 -2.74 10.42 -10.84
CA ILE A 73 -2.24 11.59 -11.60
C ILE A 73 -3.24 11.99 -12.69
N THR A 74 -3.48 13.29 -12.85
CA THR A 74 -4.39 13.80 -13.90
C THR A 74 -3.67 14.39 -15.11
N THR A 75 -2.44 14.89 -14.94
CA THR A 75 -1.65 15.50 -16.03
C THR A 75 -0.16 15.60 -15.69
N GLY A 76 0.67 15.83 -16.71
CA GLY A 76 2.10 16.12 -16.60
C GLY A 76 3.03 14.91 -16.54
N GLY A 77 2.50 13.70 -16.34
CA GLY A 77 3.28 12.47 -16.30
C GLY A 77 4.06 12.24 -15.00
N ILE A 78 4.64 11.05 -14.90
CA ILE A 78 5.44 10.58 -13.76
C ILE A 78 6.90 10.46 -14.18
N VAL A 79 7.80 10.84 -13.30
CA VAL A 79 9.24 10.63 -13.45
C VAL A 79 9.72 9.67 -12.37
N ILE A 80 10.30 8.55 -12.80
CA ILE A 80 11.08 7.69 -11.92
C ILE A 80 12.49 8.32 -11.82
N PRO A 81 12.92 8.78 -10.64
CA PRO A 81 14.24 9.39 -10.49
C PRO A 81 15.36 8.35 -10.71
N ALA A 82 16.53 8.83 -11.12
CA ALA A 82 17.72 8.00 -11.22
C ALA A 82 18.09 7.43 -9.85
N ASN A 83 18.58 6.19 -9.81
CA ASN A 83 19.00 5.58 -8.55
C ASN A 83 20.13 6.38 -7.87
N ALA A 84 20.96 7.07 -8.64
CA ALA A 84 22.03 7.92 -8.12
C ALA A 84 21.53 9.14 -7.31
N SER A 85 20.31 9.64 -7.57
CA SER A 85 19.72 10.77 -6.82
C SER A 85 18.71 10.33 -5.77
N VAL A 86 17.90 9.31 -6.08
CA VAL A 86 16.92 8.73 -5.15
C VAL A 86 17.00 7.21 -5.23
N ALA A 87 17.77 6.62 -4.33
CA ALA A 87 17.96 5.18 -4.26
C ALA A 87 16.75 4.50 -3.59
N PHE A 88 15.72 4.19 -4.39
CA PHE A 88 14.62 3.34 -3.93
C PHE A 88 15.14 1.94 -3.58
N PRO A 89 14.79 1.39 -2.40
CA PRO A 89 15.12 0.00 -2.08
C PRO A 89 14.53 -0.97 -3.10
N ILE A 90 15.24 -2.06 -3.38
CA ILE A 90 14.72 -3.18 -4.17
C ILE A 90 13.47 -3.73 -3.48
N GLY A 91 12.43 -4.05 -4.27
CA GLY A 91 11.10 -4.43 -3.78
C GLY A 91 10.17 -3.24 -3.52
N SER A 92 10.61 -1.99 -3.74
CA SER A 92 9.71 -0.84 -3.70
C SER A 92 8.60 -0.98 -4.74
N THR A 93 7.36 -0.91 -4.27
CA THR A 93 6.16 -1.03 -5.11
C THR A 93 5.36 0.26 -5.06
N ILE A 94 4.97 0.77 -6.22
CA ILE A 94 4.17 1.97 -6.36
C ILE A 94 3.14 1.71 -7.45
N VAL A 95 1.87 1.97 -7.17
CA VAL A 95 0.80 1.88 -8.17
C VAL A 95 0.61 3.25 -8.79
N ILE A 96 0.42 3.32 -10.10
CA ILE A 96 0.13 4.53 -10.84
C ILE A 96 -1.23 4.36 -11.51
N TYR A 97 -2.16 5.24 -11.18
CA TYR A 97 -3.44 5.37 -11.84
C TYR A 97 -3.46 6.67 -12.64
N ASN A 98 -3.69 6.55 -13.95
CA ASN A 98 -3.95 7.70 -14.79
C ASN A 98 -5.41 8.14 -14.61
N ASN A 99 -5.64 9.13 -13.77
CA ASN A 99 -6.97 9.68 -13.51
C ASN A 99 -7.36 10.77 -14.52
N SER A 100 -7.12 10.52 -15.81
CA SER A 100 -7.59 11.38 -16.90
C SER A 100 -7.81 10.58 -18.18
N ALA A 101 -8.48 11.20 -19.16
CA ALA A 101 -8.74 10.62 -20.47
C ALA A 101 -7.54 10.70 -21.42
N THR A 102 -6.48 11.43 -21.05
CA THR A 102 -5.30 11.62 -21.88
C THR A 102 -4.15 10.75 -21.38
N ALA A 103 -3.33 10.26 -22.30
CA ALA A 103 -2.21 9.41 -21.94
C ALA A 103 -1.18 10.15 -21.06
N GLN A 104 -0.63 9.45 -20.06
CA GLN A 104 0.44 9.93 -19.19
C GLN A 104 1.72 9.17 -19.50
N THR A 105 2.84 9.88 -19.62
CA THR A 105 4.15 9.24 -19.74
C THR A 105 4.70 8.92 -18.35
N ILE A 106 5.15 7.68 -18.17
CA ILE A 106 5.97 7.25 -17.04
C ILE A 106 7.41 7.20 -17.56
N SER A 107 8.16 8.24 -17.22
CA SER A 107 9.51 8.47 -17.73
C SER A 107 10.58 7.85 -16.85
N ILE A 108 11.63 7.36 -17.50
CA ILE A 108 12.88 6.86 -16.92
C ILE A 108 14.03 7.51 -17.70
N THR A 109 15.14 7.85 -17.04
CA THR A 109 16.27 8.52 -17.69
C THR A 109 17.49 7.60 -17.83
N THR A 110 18.27 7.45 -16.77
CA THR A 110 19.52 6.67 -16.75
C THR A 110 19.31 5.22 -16.31
N ASP A 111 18.28 4.98 -15.51
CA ASP A 111 17.85 3.66 -15.10
C ASP A 111 17.07 2.95 -16.24
N THR A 112 16.86 1.65 -16.07
CA THR A 112 16.01 0.83 -16.96
C THR A 112 14.60 0.70 -16.38
N LEU A 113 13.58 1.04 -17.16
CA LEU A 113 12.20 0.63 -16.90
C LEU A 113 11.83 -0.45 -17.92
N ARG A 114 11.48 -1.65 -17.46
CA ARG A 114 11.15 -2.80 -18.31
C ARG A 114 9.67 -3.11 -18.26
N GLN A 115 9.06 -3.35 -19.41
CA GLN A 115 7.71 -3.91 -19.47
C GLN A 115 7.72 -5.38 -19.04
N ALA A 116 6.89 -5.76 -18.08
CA ALA A 116 6.79 -7.15 -17.67
C ALA A 116 6.35 -8.05 -18.84
N GLY A 117 6.95 -9.24 -18.94
CA GLY A 117 6.63 -10.22 -19.98
C GLY A 117 7.20 -9.91 -21.38
N THR A 118 7.97 -8.84 -21.55
CA THR A 118 8.60 -8.49 -22.83
C THR A 118 10.06 -8.07 -22.66
N ALA A 119 10.76 -7.85 -23.78
CA ALA A 119 12.11 -7.28 -23.80
C ALA A 119 12.12 -5.73 -23.84
N ASN A 120 10.95 -5.09 -23.87
CA ASN A 120 10.83 -3.64 -24.05
C ASN A 120 11.39 -2.89 -22.84
N THR A 121 12.15 -1.84 -23.11
CA THR A 121 12.70 -0.94 -22.09
C THR A 121 12.55 0.52 -22.47
N GLY A 122 12.58 1.39 -21.46
CA GLY A 122 12.51 2.83 -21.62
C GLY A 122 11.22 3.40 -21.03
N SER A 123 10.97 4.67 -21.27
CA SER A 123 9.74 5.35 -20.84
C SER A 123 8.52 4.63 -21.42
N ARG A 124 7.45 4.54 -20.61
CA ARG A 124 6.20 3.87 -20.99
C ARG A 124 5.05 4.85 -20.97
N THR A 125 4.04 4.59 -21.78
CA THR A 125 2.82 5.39 -21.83
C THR A 125 1.70 4.63 -21.14
N LEU A 126 1.04 5.29 -20.20
CA LEU A 126 -0.18 4.80 -19.56
C LEU A 126 -1.36 5.53 -20.18
N ASP A 127 -2.17 4.81 -20.95
CA ASP A 127 -3.35 5.33 -21.62
C ASP A 127 -4.35 5.91 -20.61
N GLY A 128 -5.32 6.67 -21.12
CA GLY A 128 -6.40 7.25 -20.31
C GLY A 128 -7.06 6.18 -19.43
N TYR A 129 -7.20 6.46 -18.14
CA TYR A 129 -7.76 5.54 -17.14
C TYR A 129 -6.99 4.22 -16.96
N GLY A 130 -5.76 4.15 -17.45
CA GLY A 130 -4.86 3.01 -17.23
C GLY A 130 -4.41 2.91 -15.77
N LEU A 131 -4.06 1.68 -15.37
CA LEU A 131 -3.53 1.36 -14.05
C LEU A 131 -2.29 0.48 -14.22
N ALA A 132 -1.15 0.95 -13.69
CA ALA A 132 0.10 0.22 -13.75
C ALA A 132 0.78 0.12 -12.38
N THR A 133 1.49 -0.98 -12.14
CA THR A 133 2.30 -1.18 -10.94
C THR A 133 3.77 -1.14 -11.32
N LEU A 134 4.53 -0.31 -10.62
CA LEU A 134 5.98 -0.23 -10.65
C LEU A 134 6.56 -1.10 -9.54
N VAL A 135 7.58 -1.90 -9.86
CA VAL A 135 8.35 -2.68 -8.89
C VAL A 135 9.84 -2.49 -9.15
N LYS A 136 10.60 -2.05 -8.14
CA LYS A 136 12.08 -1.98 -8.22
C LYS A 136 12.65 -3.39 -8.11
N VAL A 137 13.33 -3.90 -9.14
CA VAL A 137 13.85 -5.28 -9.17
C VAL A 137 15.37 -5.38 -9.09
N ALA A 138 16.10 -4.31 -9.42
CA ALA A 138 17.55 -4.20 -9.23
C ALA A 138 17.95 -2.73 -9.05
N ALA A 139 19.19 -2.46 -8.65
CA ALA A 139 19.68 -1.12 -8.34
C ALA A 139 19.34 -0.07 -9.41
N THR A 140 19.42 -0.40 -10.70
CA THR A 140 19.06 0.49 -11.81
C THR A 140 17.95 -0.09 -12.70
N THR A 141 17.14 -1.02 -12.19
CA THR A 141 16.04 -1.63 -12.96
C THR A 141 14.72 -1.60 -12.21
N TRP A 142 13.70 -1.06 -12.87
CA TRP A 142 12.29 -1.11 -12.53
C TRP A 142 11.55 -2.00 -13.53
N VAL A 143 10.51 -2.68 -13.07
CA VAL A 143 9.56 -3.40 -13.91
C VAL A 143 8.20 -2.74 -13.77
N ILE A 144 7.46 -2.68 -14.89
CA ILE A 144 6.12 -2.12 -14.95
C ILE A 144 5.16 -3.07 -15.66
N THR A 145 3.96 -3.21 -15.11
CA THR A 145 2.86 -3.99 -15.69
C THR A 145 1.52 -3.35 -15.38
N GLY A 146 0.51 -3.55 -16.23
CA GLY A 146 -0.82 -2.99 -16.00
C GLY A 146 -1.71 -2.91 -17.22
N ALA A 147 -2.97 -2.55 -17.00
CA ALA A 147 -3.96 -2.32 -18.05
C ALA A 147 -3.78 -0.90 -18.65
N GLY A 148 -3.87 -0.79 -19.98
CA GLY A 148 -3.64 0.47 -20.70
C GLY A 148 -2.17 0.88 -20.79
N LEU A 149 -1.23 -0.06 -20.62
CA LEU A 149 0.21 0.23 -20.60
C LEU A 149 0.87 -0.11 -21.95
N ASN A 150 1.39 0.92 -22.63
CA ASN A 150 2.02 0.87 -23.95
C ASN A 150 3.50 1.24 -23.94
#